data_AF-A0A7C1FI65-F1
#
_entry.id   AF-A0A7C1FI65-F1
#
_cell.length_a   1.000
_cell.length_b   1.000
_cell.length_c   1.000
_cell.angle_alpha   90.00
_cell.angle_beta   90.00
_cell.angle_gamma   90.00
#
_symmetry.space_group_name_H-M   'P 1'
#
loop_
_entity.id
_entity.type
_entity.pdbx_description
1 polymer ?
#
loop_
_entity_poly.entity_id
_entity_poly.type
_entity_poly.pdbx_seq_one_letter_code
_entity_poly.pdbx_strand_id
1 'polypeptide(L)'
;MIRKTLKLLALTLAVGALLALIGLLKQKNRTLEDAQKRIASIEQRMNEIMASISGEGQVADLRNELTQQRAELERLHTELAALHARTACSQVESAIKQDVSPSSEAPAQTQASESYEDAAKTSERIEQRADAGAEMLSAFPAAKQRFVERAVKANIAPTLIERPQTLSAIDGIGPIFEQRLYNAGIGTYWEVATLDDETLRRILQLSKARAALVRFDTIRASAQRLAEETQTVGCIWNSEPVDDFDMIPGIGEVYKRRLYDAGIRTYAALANATPELLEQACASLSPVPPDYAGWIEAARKLAAQKRRNEMTD
;
A
#
# COMPACT_ATOMS: atom_id res chain seq x y z
N MET A 1 38.15 -76.23 11.15
CA MET A 1 38.53 -75.12 10.26
C MET A 1 37.46 -74.04 10.10
N ILE A 2 36.16 -74.37 10.10
CA ILE A 2 35.03 -73.45 9.80
C ILE A 2 34.87 -72.27 10.78
N ARG A 3 35.18 -72.44 12.08
CA ARG A 3 35.06 -71.34 13.06
C ARG A 3 36.13 -70.24 12.90
N LYS A 4 37.29 -70.56 12.30
CA LYS A 4 38.36 -69.56 12.07
C LYS A 4 38.06 -68.71 10.84
N THR A 5 37.51 -69.31 9.79
CA THR A 5 37.12 -68.60 8.56
C THR A 5 35.95 -67.63 8.79
N LEU A 6 34.96 -68.03 9.60
CA LEU A 6 33.83 -67.15 9.95
C LEU A 6 34.26 -65.92 10.79
N LYS A 7 35.24 -66.09 11.69
CA LYS A 7 35.81 -64.97 12.46
C LYS A 7 36.62 -64.00 11.60
N LEU A 8 37.35 -64.50 10.61
CA LEU A 8 38.09 -63.65 9.67
C LEU A 8 37.12 -62.82 8.82
N LEU A 9 36.02 -63.42 8.36
CA LEU A 9 35.02 -62.78 7.51
C LEU A 9 34.20 -61.72 8.28
N ALA A 10 33.91 -61.98 9.56
CA ALA A 10 33.31 -60.97 10.45
C ALA A 10 34.25 -59.79 10.71
N LEU A 11 35.56 -60.04 10.85
CA LEU A 11 36.57 -59.00 11.05
C LEU A 11 36.69 -58.10 9.81
N THR A 12 36.72 -58.66 8.60
CA THR A 12 36.80 -57.86 7.36
C THR A 12 35.55 -57.02 7.13
N LEU A 13 34.37 -57.55 7.47
CA LEU A 13 33.11 -56.82 7.37
C LEU A 13 33.03 -55.66 8.38
N ALA A 14 33.52 -55.88 9.61
CA ALA A 14 33.61 -54.83 10.64
C ALA A 14 34.59 -53.71 10.26
N VAL A 15 35.74 -54.06 9.67
CA VAL A 15 36.71 -53.07 9.15
C VAL A 15 36.11 -52.27 7.99
N GLY A 16 35.38 -52.91 7.07
CA GLY A 16 34.67 -52.24 5.98
C GLY A 16 33.61 -51.25 6.50
N ALA A 17 32.83 -51.63 7.50
CA ALA A 17 31.85 -50.75 8.14
C ALA A 17 32.51 -49.54 8.83
N LEU A 18 33.65 -49.75 9.51
CA LEU A 18 34.40 -48.66 10.14
C LEU A 18 34.93 -47.66 9.11
N LEU A 19 35.48 -48.13 7.99
CA LEU A 19 35.95 -47.27 6.90
C LEU A 19 34.81 -46.47 6.25
N ALA A 20 33.64 -47.09 6.06
CA ALA A 20 32.46 -46.40 5.56
C ALA A 20 31.99 -45.29 6.51
N LEU A 21 32.02 -45.54 7.82
CA LEU A 21 31.63 -44.56 8.84
C LEU A 21 32.62 -43.38 8.91
N ILE A 22 33.91 -43.64 8.78
CA ILE A 22 34.96 -42.61 8.64
C ILE A 22 34.72 -41.77 7.37
N GLY A 23 34.35 -42.41 6.26
CA GLY A 23 33.99 -41.72 5.02
C GLY A 23 32.79 -40.78 5.20
N LEU A 24 31.75 -41.25 5.88
CA LEU A 24 30.54 -40.47 6.17
C LEU A 24 30.84 -39.28 7.11
N LEU A 25 31.67 -39.49 8.14
CA LEU A 25 32.11 -38.41 9.02
C LEU A 25 32.90 -37.34 8.26
N LYS A 26 33.81 -37.74 7.37
CA LYS A 26 34.54 -36.79 6.50
C LYS A 26 33.60 -36.02 5.58
N GLN A 27 32.60 -36.69 5.00
CA GLN A 27 31.59 -36.03 4.18
C GLN A 27 30.80 -34.98 4.97
N LYS A 28 30.32 -35.35 6.16
CA LYS A 28 29.61 -34.41 7.05
C LYS A 28 30.49 -33.24 7.47
N ASN A 29 31.77 -33.47 7.73
CA ASN A 29 32.70 -32.40 8.09
C ASN A 29 32.90 -31.41 6.94
N ARG A 30 33.02 -31.89 5.70
CA ARG A 30 33.07 -31.01 4.51
C ARG A 30 31.79 -30.19 4.35
N THR A 31 30.62 -30.79 4.58
CA THR A 31 29.36 -30.05 4.51
C THR A 31 29.23 -28.99 5.60
N LEU A 32 29.82 -29.21 6.77
CA LEU A 32 29.88 -28.21 7.85
C LEU A 32 30.80 -27.06 7.48
N GLU A 33 31.98 -27.34 6.92
CA GLU A 33 32.91 -26.32 6.43
C GLU A 33 32.28 -25.46 5.32
N ASP A 34 31.58 -26.08 4.37
CA ASP A 34 30.88 -25.35 3.30
C ASP A 34 29.73 -24.50 3.85
N ALA A 35 28.98 -25.00 4.84
CA ALA A 35 27.94 -24.24 5.51
C ALA A 35 28.51 -23.04 6.27
N GLN A 36 29.64 -23.21 6.97
CA GLN A 36 30.33 -22.12 7.67
C GLN A 36 30.83 -21.04 6.72
N LYS A 37 31.40 -21.41 5.55
CA LYS A 37 31.79 -20.46 4.51
C LYS A 37 30.60 -19.66 3.96
N ARG A 38 29.44 -20.30 3.82
CA ARG A 38 28.20 -19.62 3.40
C ARG A 38 27.72 -18.63 4.44
N ILE A 39 27.77 -18.99 5.72
CA ILE A 39 27.40 -18.08 6.82
C ILE A 39 28.33 -16.86 6.82
N ALA A 40 29.64 -17.06 6.74
CA ALA A 40 30.61 -15.96 6.69
C ALA A 40 30.39 -15.02 5.49
N SER A 41 30.08 -15.58 4.30
CA SER A 41 29.80 -14.75 3.12
C SER A 41 28.45 -14.02 3.22
N ILE A 42 27.45 -14.58 3.89
CA ILE A 42 26.18 -13.90 4.20
C ILE A 42 26.41 -12.76 5.19
N GLU A 43 27.20 -12.97 6.24
CA GLU A 43 27.56 -11.92 7.21
C GLU A 43 28.32 -10.78 6.54
N GLN A 44 29.27 -11.09 5.64
CA GLN A 44 29.98 -10.08 4.88
C GLN A 44 29.03 -9.27 3.99
N ARG A 45 28.15 -9.94 3.24
CA ARG A 45 27.13 -9.25 2.42
C ARG A 45 26.18 -8.40 3.27
N MET A 46 25.81 -8.89 4.45
CA MET A 46 24.97 -8.14 5.38
C MET A 46 25.69 -6.90 5.89
N ASN A 47 26.99 -6.97 6.18
CA ASN A 47 27.79 -5.81 6.56
C ASN A 47 27.99 -4.82 5.41
N GLU A 48 28.19 -5.30 4.18
CA GLU A 48 28.26 -4.45 2.97
C GLU A 48 26.91 -3.74 2.70
N ILE A 49 25.81 -4.46 2.89
CA ILE A 49 24.46 -3.90 2.78
C ILE A 49 24.19 -2.91 3.92
N MET A 50 24.57 -3.22 5.16
CA MET A 50 24.42 -2.28 6.28
C MET A 50 25.28 -1.03 6.10
N ALA A 51 26.50 -1.16 5.54
CA ALA A 51 27.35 -0.02 5.23
C ALA A 51 26.75 0.87 4.12
N SER A 52 26.07 0.29 3.12
CA SER A 52 25.37 1.04 2.08
C SER A 52 24.00 1.58 2.50
N ILE A 53 23.32 0.92 3.46
CA ILE A 53 22.04 1.36 4.04
C ILE A 53 22.23 2.38 5.16
N SER A 54 23.43 2.49 5.75
CA SER A 54 23.80 3.59 6.65
C SER A 54 23.91 4.91 5.87
N GLY A 55 22.80 5.32 5.26
CA GLY A 55 22.55 6.62 4.68
C GLY A 55 22.44 7.72 5.74
N GLU A 56 23.02 7.54 6.93
CA GLU A 56 23.21 8.63 7.89
C GLU A 56 24.03 9.76 7.26
N GLY A 57 24.99 9.43 6.38
CA GLY A 57 25.69 10.41 5.54
C GLY A 57 24.75 11.11 4.54
N GLN A 58 23.99 10.35 3.75
CA GLN A 58 23.06 10.92 2.76
C GLN A 58 21.94 11.76 3.39
N VAL A 59 21.43 11.36 4.57
CA VAL A 59 20.41 12.12 5.31
C VAL A 59 21.01 13.37 5.95
N ALA A 60 22.26 13.31 6.44
CA ALA A 60 22.97 14.50 6.93
C ALA A 60 23.26 15.49 5.78
N ASP A 61 23.69 14.99 4.63
CA ASP A 61 23.97 15.79 3.44
C ASP A 61 22.69 16.46 2.91
N LEU A 62 21.59 15.72 2.78
CA LEU A 62 20.28 16.28 2.38
C LEU A 62 19.73 17.29 3.39
N ARG A 63 19.98 17.09 4.70
CA ARG A 63 19.59 18.07 5.72
C ARG A 63 20.41 19.35 5.61
N ASN A 64 21.72 19.23 5.39
CA ASN A 64 22.59 20.38 5.18
C ASN A 64 22.16 21.15 3.91
N GLU A 65 21.85 20.45 2.82
CA GLU A 65 21.34 21.05 1.59
C GLU A 65 20.00 21.79 1.81
N LEU A 66 19.05 21.19 2.55
CA LEU A 66 17.80 21.85 2.92
C LEU A 66 18.01 23.09 3.80
N THR A 67 18.98 23.06 4.73
CA THR A 67 19.30 24.24 5.55
C THR A 67 19.94 25.35 4.72
N GLN A 68 20.78 24.99 3.74
CA GLN A 68 21.41 25.94 2.84
C GLN A 68 20.38 26.61 1.92
N GLN A 69 19.47 25.83 1.33
CA GLN A 69 18.39 26.36 0.49
C GLN A 69 17.46 27.31 1.26
N ARG A 70 17.15 26.99 2.53
CA ARG A 70 16.34 27.89 3.39
C ARG A 70 17.05 29.21 3.66
N ALA A 71 18.36 29.18 3.93
CA ALA A 71 19.13 30.41 4.14
C ALA A 71 19.21 31.27 2.86
N GLU A 72 19.29 30.63 1.70
CA GLU A 72 19.28 31.32 0.40
C GLU A 72 17.93 31.99 0.12
N LEU A 73 16.81 31.31 0.41
CA LEU A 73 15.47 31.90 0.28
C LEU A 73 15.29 33.13 1.19
N GLU A 74 15.72 33.05 2.44
CA GLU A 74 15.67 34.19 3.37
C GLU A 74 16.52 35.37 2.88
N ARG A 75 17.69 35.09 2.30
CA ARG A 75 18.54 36.12 1.71
C ARG A 75 17.86 36.79 0.51
N LEU A 76 17.28 36.00 -0.40
CA LEU A 76 16.57 36.52 -1.57
C LEU A 76 15.33 37.34 -1.16
N HIS A 77 14.57 36.88 -0.15
CA HIS A 77 13.47 37.64 0.41
C HIS A 77 13.93 38.98 1.00
N THR A 78 15.04 38.99 1.73
CA THR A 78 15.62 40.22 2.29
C THR A 78 16.09 41.17 1.19
N GLU A 79 16.69 40.63 0.12
CA GLU A 79 17.13 41.41 -1.04
C GLU A 79 15.95 42.01 -1.81
N LEU A 80 14.88 41.25 -2.03
CA LEU A 80 13.64 41.76 -2.61
C LEU A 80 13.00 42.84 -1.73
N ALA A 81 12.96 42.64 -0.41
CA ALA A 81 12.47 43.66 0.53
C ALA A 81 13.31 44.94 0.48
N ALA A 82 14.64 44.82 0.38
CA ALA A 82 15.55 45.96 0.25
C ALA A 82 15.41 46.68 -1.10
N LEU A 83 15.19 45.94 -2.20
CA LEU A 83 14.91 46.50 -3.51
C LEU A 83 13.56 47.21 -3.54
N HIS A 84 12.53 46.63 -2.92
CA HIS A 84 11.22 47.28 -2.75
C HIS A 84 11.31 48.55 -1.89
N ALA A 85 12.10 48.54 -0.82
CA ALA A 85 12.35 49.74 -0.02
C ALA A 85 13.13 50.81 -0.80
N ARG A 86 14.08 50.40 -1.64
CA ARG A 86 14.82 51.32 -2.54
C ARG A 86 13.91 51.90 -3.63
N THR A 87 13.05 51.10 -4.27
CA THR A 87 12.10 51.61 -5.25
C THR A 87 11.08 52.53 -4.59
N ALA A 88 10.59 52.21 -3.39
CA ALA A 88 9.72 53.10 -2.60
C ALA A 88 10.42 54.43 -2.25
N CYS A 89 11.67 54.40 -1.79
CA CYS A 89 12.44 55.64 -1.54
C CYS A 89 12.72 56.44 -2.82
N SER A 90 13.02 55.79 -3.95
CA SER A 90 13.25 56.47 -5.22
C SER A 90 11.97 57.07 -5.82
N GLN A 91 10.81 56.45 -5.57
CA GLN A 91 9.50 56.99 -5.94
C GLN A 91 9.16 58.23 -5.09
N VAL A 92 9.50 58.23 -3.80
CA VAL A 92 9.37 59.41 -2.93
C VAL A 92 10.34 60.53 -3.35
N GLU A 93 11.57 60.21 -3.77
CA GLU A 93 12.54 61.21 -4.23
C GLU A 93 12.17 61.83 -5.60
N SER A 94 11.47 61.08 -6.45
CA SER A 94 10.88 61.62 -7.69
C SER A 94 9.66 62.54 -7.45
N ALA A 95 9.00 62.45 -6.28
CA ALA A 95 7.86 63.27 -5.91
C ALA A 95 8.25 64.61 -5.25
N ILE A 96 9.51 64.80 -4.80
CA ILE A 96 9.94 65.99 -4.05
C ILE A 96 10.38 67.17 -4.97
N LYS A 97 10.35 67.00 -6.30
CA LYS A 97 10.66 68.10 -7.26
C LYS A 97 9.45 68.88 -7.78
N GLN A 98 8.22 68.59 -7.34
CA GLN A 98 7.06 69.44 -7.63
C GLN A 98 6.30 69.80 -6.36
N ASP A 99 6.12 71.12 -6.18
CA ASP A 99 5.25 71.85 -5.25
C ASP A 99 5.64 72.09 -3.78
N VAL A 100 6.33 73.22 -3.58
CA VAL A 100 5.90 74.43 -2.83
C VAL A 100 4.73 74.31 -1.82
N SER A 101 5.08 74.28 -0.51
CA SER A 101 4.62 75.12 0.65
C SER A 101 3.12 75.12 1.11
N PRO A 102 2.75 75.62 2.32
CA PRO A 102 2.63 74.82 3.57
C PRO A 102 1.36 75.13 4.42
N SER A 103 1.26 74.57 5.64
CA SER A 103 0.29 74.76 6.76
C SER A 103 -0.65 73.55 6.94
N SER A 104 -0.95 72.97 8.11
CA SER A 104 -0.78 73.35 9.51
C SER A 104 -0.80 72.08 10.39
N GLU A 105 -0.09 72.12 11.52
CA GLU A 105 -0.35 71.44 12.80
C GLU A 105 -0.49 69.89 12.89
N ALA A 106 0.53 69.29 13.52
CA ALA A 106 0.43 68.10 14.37
C ALA A 106 0.08 68.57 15.82
N PRO A 107 -0.42 67.74 16.77
CA PRO A 107 0.07 66.37 16.97
C PRO A 107 -0.91 65.29 17.48
N ALA A 108 -0.39 64.06 17.44
CA ALA A 108 -0.55 62.96 18.40
C ALA A 108 -1.54 61.82 18.06
N GLN A 109 -0.91 60.65 17.82
CA GLN A 109 -1.27 59.30 18.31
C GLN A 109 -2.59 58.71 17.76
N THR A 110 -2.58 57.62 16.98
CA THR A 110 -2.34 56.26 17.49
C THR A 110 -2.23 55.30 16.30
N GLN A 111 -1.04 54.73 16.05
CA GLN A 111 -0.88 53.50 15.27
C GLN A 111 -0.85 52.35 16.28
N ALA A 112 -1.92 51.55 16.37
CA ALA A 112 -1.90 50.20 16.96
C ALA A 112 -3.29 49.53 16.86
N SER A 113 -3.77 49.18 15.66
CA SER A 113 -4.94 48.28 15.54
C SER A 113 -5.24 47.86 14.09
N GLU A 114 -4.31 47.18 13.42
CA GLU A 114 -4.62 46.43 12.18
C GLU A 114 -3.93 45.05 12.20
N SER A 115 -4.17 44.28 13.27
CA SER A 115 -3.63 42.91 13.41
C SER A 115 -4.64 41.89 13.98
N TYR A 116 -5.94 42.21 14.05
CA TYR A 116 -6.93 41.33 14.70
C TYR A 116 -8.12 40.89 13.85
N GLU A 117 -8.25 41.34 12.60
CA GLU A 117 -9.42 40.99 11.77
C GLU A 117 -9.18 39.82 10.78
N ASP A 118 -7.91 39.48 10.52
CA ASP A 118 -7.55 38.38 9.60
C ASP A 118 -7.46 37.01 10.31
N ALA A 119 -7.19 37.02 11.63
CA ALA A 119 -7.16 35.81 12.46
C ALA A 119 -8.56 35.24 12.72
N ALA A 120 -9.60 36.09 12.79
CA ALA A 120 -10.99 35.66 12.99
C ALA A 120 -11.58 35.03 11.71
N LYS A 121 -11.36 35.65 10.55
CA LYS A 121 -11.75 35.07 9.24
C LYS A 121 -10.97 33.80 8.90
N THR A 122 -9.69 33.74 9.27
CA THR A 122 -8.90 32.52 9.11
C THR A 122 -9.39 31.41 10.05
N SER A 123 -9.74 31.74 11.30
CA SER A 123 -10.31 30.77 12.26
C SER A 123 -11.68 30.25 11.81
N GLU A 124 -12.59 31.12 11.36
CA GLU A 124 -13.90 30.70 10.82
C GLU A 124 -13.75 29.83 9.56
N ARG A 125 -12.78 30.12 8.69
CA ARG A 125 -12.54 29.32 7.47
C ARG A 125 -11.86 27.98 7.78
N ILE A 126 -11.10 27.90 8.88
CA ILE A 126 -10.53 26.66 9.41
C ILE A 126 -11.62 25.83 10.08
N GLU A 127 -12.49 26.44 10.88
CA GLU A 127 -13.63 25.79 11.53
C GLU A 127 -14.65 25.27 10.51
N GLN A 128 -15.06 26.07 9.52
CA GLN A 128 -15.96 25.62 8.45
C GLN A 128 -15.36 24.50 7.59
N ARG A 129 -14.03 24.47 7.40
CA ARG A 129 -13.33 23.40 6.69
C ARG A 129 -13.16 22.14 7.54
N ALA A 130 -13.04 22.30 8.86
CA ALA A 130 -13.04 21.20 9.82
C ALA A 130 -14.43 20.57 9.95
N ASP A 131 -15.50 21.39 9.98
CA ASP A 131 -16.90 20.92 10.02
C ASP A 131 -17.29 20.19 8.74
N ALA A 132 -16.93 20.72 7.56
CA ALA A 132 -17.15 20.02 6.29
C ALA A 132 -16.35 18.71 6.19
N GLY A 133 -15.15 18.66 6.78
CA GLY A 133 -14.36 17.42 6.90
C GLY A 133 -15.00 16.40 7.86
N ALA A 134 -15.53 16.86 8.99
CA ALA A 134 -16.21 16.03 9.99
C ALA A 134 -17.54 15.48 9.47
N GLU A 135 -18.32 16.29 8.76
CA GLU A 135 -19.57 15.86 8.12
C GLU A 135 -19.29 14.81 7.04
N MET A 136 -18.26 15.02 6.20
CA MET A 136 -17.82 14.03 5.22
C MET A 136 -17.31 12.73 5.86
N LEU A 137 -16.64 12.78 7.01
CA LEU A 137 -16.21 11.58 7.76
C LEU A 137 -17.38 10.79 8.36
N SER A 138 -18.47 11.46 8.70
CA SER A 138 -19.68 10.84 9.27
C SER A 138 -20.51 10.07 8.24
N ALA A 139 -20.36 10.37 6.95
CA ALA A 139 -21.05 9.68 5.85
C ALA A 139 -20.46 8.30 5.51
N PHE A 140 -19.27 7.98 6.03
CA PHE A 140 -18.58 6.71 5.75
C PHE A 140 -18.59 5.77 6.97
N PRO A 141 -18.61 4.44 6.77
CA PRO A 141 -18.46 3.49 7.86
C PRO A 141 -17.19 3.75 8.68
N ALA A 142 -17.25 3.55 10.00
CA ALA A 142 -16.12 3.82 10.90
C ALA A 142 -14.81 3.11 10.48
N ALA A 143 -14.92 1.87 9.97
CA ALA A 143 -13.77 1.11 9.45
C ALA A 143 -13.07 1.77 8.25
N LYS A 144 -13.74 2.72 7.58
CA LYS A 144 -13.30 3.42 6.37
C LYS A 144 -12.84 4.85 6.59
N GLN A 145 -13.08 5.42 7.77
CA GLN A 145 -12.70 6.81 8.08
C GLN A 145 -11.21 7.08 7.84
N ARG A 146 -10.32 6.14 8.17
CA ARG A 146 -8.87 6.25 7.88
C ARG A 146 -8.54 6.48 6.40
N PHE A 147 -9.35 5.97 5.47
CA PHE A 147 -9.14 6.16 4.03
C PHE A 147 -9.70 7.51 3.57
N VAL A 148 -10.82 7.93 4.15
CA VAL A 148 -11.41 9.27 3.96
C VAL A 148 -10.42 10.33 4.43
N GLU A 149 -9.88 10.22 5.65
CA GLU A 149 -8.86 11.12 6.20
C GLU A 149 -7.64 11.24 5.29
N ARG A 150 -7.17 10.11 4.74
CA ARG A 150 -6.04 10.08 3.80
C ARG A 150 -6.36 10.74 2.47
N ALA A 151 -7.56 10.52 1.93
CA ALA A 151 -8.03 11.18 0.71
C ALA A 151 -8.10 12.70 0.93
N VAL A 152 -8.74 13.15 2.01
CA VAL A 152 -8.85 14.57 2.36
C VAL A 152 -7.47 15.21 2.57
N LYS A 153 -6.55 14.52 3.26
CA LYS A 153 -5.16 14.99 3.44
C LYS A 153 -4.40 15.12 2.12
N ALA A 154 -4.70 14.24 1.16
CA ALA A 154 -4.16 14.31 -0.20
C ALA A 154 -4.93 15.28 -1.11
N ASN A 155 -5.90 16.04 -0.58
CA ASN A 155 -6.78 16.96 -1.31
C ASN A 155 -7.57 16.27 -2.43
N ILE A 156 -8.00 15.03 -2.16
CA ILE A 156 -8.81 14.17 -3.04
C ILE A 156 -10.20 14.01 -2.42
N ALA A 157 -11.26 14.16 -3.22
CA ALA A 157 -12.63 13.94 -2.78
C ALA A 157 -12.91 12.43 -2.65
N PRO A 158 -13.21 11.92 -1.44
CA PRO A 158 -13.51 10.51 -1.25
C PRO A 158 -14.89 10.17 -1.84
N THR A 159 -14.95 9.07 -2.59
CA THR A 159 -16.20 8.58 -3.20
C THR A 159 -16.45 7.14 -2.76
N LEU A 160 -17.63 6.85 -2.21
CA LEU A 160 -17.99 5.49 -1.84
C LEU A 160 -18.42 4.71 -3.09
N ILE A 161 -17.87 3.51 -3.27
CA ILE A 161 -18.30 2.57 -4.30
C ILE A 161 -18.78 1.27 -3.66
N GLU A 162 -19.83 0.68 -4.24
CA GLU A 162 -20.36 -0.61 -3.79
C GLU A 162 -19.56 -1.79 -4.36
N ARG A 163 -18.93 -1.56 -5.52
CA ARG A 163 -18.28 -2.61 -6.30
C ARG A 163 -16.79 -2.65 -6.00
N PRO A 164 -16.24 -3.79 -5.55
CA PRO A 164 -14.80 -3.93 -5.44
C PRO A 164 -14.17 -3.93 -6.84
N GLN A 165 -12.94 -3.45 -6.92
CA GLN A 165 -12.08 -3.55 -8.10
C GLN A 165 -11.24 -4.80 -8.01
N THR A 166 -10.94 -5.42 -9.15
CA THR A 166 -10.11 -6.62 -9.28
C THR A 166 -8.67 -6.40 -8.81
N LEU A 167 -8.39 -6.65 -7.53
CA LEU A 167 -7.08 -6.38 -6.93
C LEU A 167 -5.98 -7.30 -7.45
N SER A 168 -6.33 -8.44 -8.06
CA SER A 168 -5.38 -9.33 -8.75
C SER A 168 -4.69 -8.68 -9.96
N ALA A 169 -5.20 -7.55 -10.46
CA ALA A 169 -4.56 -6.75 -11.50
C ALA A 169 -3.31 -6.00 -11.00
N ILE A 170 -3.14 -5.84 -9.68
CA ILE A 170 -1.99 -5.17 -9.08
C ILE A 170 -0.78 -6.12 -9.12
N ASP A 171 0.36 -5.60 -9.59
CA ASP A 171 1.61 -6.37 -9.63
C ASP A 171 2.00 -6.86 -8.23
N GLY A 172 2.13 -8.18 -8.07
CA GLY A 172 2.47 -8.81 -6.78
C GLY A 172 1.26 -9.17 -5.90
N ILE A 173 0.03 -8.89 -6.34
CA ILE A 173 -1.21 -9.36 -5.71
C ILE A 173 -1.80 -10.48 -6.55
N GLY A 174 -1.74 -11.71 -6.03
CA GLY A 174 -2.44 -12.85 -6.62
C GLY A 174 -3.86 -13.04 -6.04
N PRO A 175 -4.63 -14.00 -6.55
CA PRO A 175 -6.00 -14.30 -6.09
C PRO A 175 -6.13 -14.49 -4.57
N ILE A 176 -5.18 -15.19 -3.96
CA ILE A 176 -5.16 -15.43 -2.50
C ILE A 176 -5.01 -14.11 -1.72
N PHE A 177 -4.19 -13.19 -2.23
CA PHE A 177 -3.97 -11.89 -1.60
C PHE A 177 -5.14 -10.94 -1.84
N GLU A 178 -5.73 -10.98 -3.03
CA GLU A 178 -7.00 -10.30 -3.35
C GLU A 178 -8.09 -10.70 -2.34
N GLN A 179 -8.34 -11.99 -2.14
CA GLN A 179 -9.39 -12.42 -1.21
C GLN A 179 -9.10 -12.01 0.24
N ARG A 180 -7.83 -12.04 0.66
CA ARG A 180 -7.43 -11.55 2.00
C ARG A 180 -7.69 -10.05 2.16
N LEU A 181 -7.43 -9.27 1.11
CA LEU A 181 -7.73 -7.84 1.08
C LEU A 181 -9.24 -7.61 1.18
N TYR A 182 -10.06 -8.30 0.39
CA TYR A 182 -11.52 -8.20 0.48
C TYR A 182 -12.04 -8.57 1.86
N ASN A 183 -11.54 -9.66 2.47
CA ASN A 183 -11.92 -10.06 3.82
C ASN A 183 -11.50 -9.04 4.88
N ALA A 184 -10.44 -8.27 4.64
CA ALA A 184 -10.04 -7.14 5.48
C ALA A 184 -10.80 -5.85 5.15
N GLY A 185 -11.81 -5.93 4.27
CA GLY A 185 -12.62 -4.83 3.80
C GLY A 185 -11.91 -3.92 2.80
N ILE A 186 -10.79 -4.32 2.20
CA ILE A 186 -10.05 -3.51 1.21
C ILE A 186 -10.46 -3.95 -0.19
N GLY A 187 -11.02 -3.04 -0.98
CA GLY A 187 -11.61 -3.41 -2.27
C GLY A 187 -11.29 -2.47 -3.43
N THR A 188 -10.49 -1.43 -3.21
CA THR A 188 -10.09 -0.50 -4.29
C THR A 188 -8.58 -0.40 -4.42
N TYR A 189 -8.13 -0.05 -5.63
CA TYR A 189 -6.73 0.25 -5.91
C TYR A 189 -6.21 1.40 -5.03
N TRP A 190 -7.02 2.44 -4.84
CA TRP A 190 -6.68 3.57 -3.98
C TRP A 190 -6.50 3.17 -2.51
N GLU A 191 -7.39 2.32 -1.98
CA GLU A 191 -7.22 1.81 -0.62
C GLU A 191 -5.92 1.04 -0.47
N VAL A 192 -5.57 0.16 -1.42
CA VAL A 192 -4.29 -0.58 -1.38
C VAL A 192 -3.08 0.36 -1.48
N ALA A 193 -3.12 1.36 -2.35
CA ALA A 193 -2.04 2.34 -2.52
C ALA A 193 -1.76 3.15 -1.24
N THR A 194 -2.77 3.33 -0.39
CA THR A 194 -2.67 4.13 0.85
C THR A 194 -2.36 3.29 2.10
N LEU A 195 -2.21 1.97 2.00
CA LEU A 195 -1.85 1.10 3.11
C LEU A 195 -0.36 1.21 3.48
N ASP A 196 -0.07 1.21 4.78
CA ASP A 196 1.30 1.06 5.30
C ASP A 196 1.77 -0.40 5.21
N ASP A 197 3.10 -0.60 5.20
CA ASP A 197 3.74 -1.93 5.03
C ASP A 197 3.30 -2.91 6.12
N GLU A 198 3.15 -2.44 7.36
CA GLU A 198 2.81 -3.31 8.49
C GLU A 198 1.35 -3.76 8.42
N THR A 199 0.43 -2.87 8.05
CA THR A 199 -0.97 -3.22 7.78
C THR A 199 -1.08 -4.15 6.58
N LEU A 200 -0.37 -3.87 5.48
CA LEU A 200 -0.37 -4.72 4.29
C LEU A 200 0.18 -6.11 4.61
N ARG A 201 1.30 -6.20 5.34
CA ARG A 201 1.87 -7.46 5.82
C ARG A 201 0.88 -8.27 6.68
N ARG A 202 0.16 -7.60 7.59
CA ARG A 202 -0.82 -8.24 8.49
C ARG A 202 -2.01 -8.79 7.71
N ILE A 203 -2.59 -7.99 6.81
CA ILE A 203 -3.74 -8.40 5.98
C ILE A 203 -3.35 -9.55 5.05
N LEU A 204 -2.19 -9.44 4.41
CA LEU A 204 -1.66 -10.49 3.53
C LEU A 204 -1.15 -11.72 4.30
N GLN A 205 -1.19 -11.71 5.64
CA GLN A 205 -0.74 -12.78 6.53
C GLN A 205 0.67 -13.29 6.17
N LEU A 206 1.58 -12.36 5.88
CA LEU A 206 2.96 -12.67 5.52
C LEU A 206 3.81 -12.84 6.78
N SER A 207 4.55 -13.95 6.84
CA SER A 207 5.61 -14.12 7.85
C SER A 207 6.70 -13.07 7.63
N LYS A 208 7.43 -12.68 8.69
CA LYS A 208 8.49 -11.67 8.58
C LYS A 208 9.52 -11.99 7.49
N ALA A 209 9.92 -13.27 7.38
CA ALA A 209 10.85 -13.73 6.35
C ALA A 209 10.29 -13.60 4.92
N ARG A 210 8.99 -13.86 4.71
CA ARG A 210 8.35 -13.65 3.40
C ARG A 210 8.12 -12.18 3.10
N ALA A 211 7.75 -11.39 4.09
CA ALA A 211 7.55 -9.94 3.96
C ALA A 211 8.82 -9.24 3.47
N ALA A 212 10.00 -9.70 3.90
CA ALA A 212 11.28 -9.17 3.43
C ALA A 212 11.56 -9.41 1.93
N LEU A 213 10.90 -10.39 1.31
CA LEU A 213 11.00 -10.68 -0.12
C LEU A 213 9.95 -9.92 -0.95
N VAL A 214 8.89 -9.41 -0.31
CA VAL A 214 7.80 -8.71 -0.98
C VAL A 214 8.14 -7.23 -1.07
N ARG A 215 8.09 -6.69 -2.28
CA ARG A 215 8.26 -5.26 -2.56
C ARG A 215 6.94 -4.52 -2.38
N PHE A 216 6.60 -4.16 -1.15
CA PHE A 216 5.36 -3.43 -0.83
C PHE A 216 5.28 -2.07 -1.52
N ASP A 217 6.43 -1.43 -1.75
CA ASP A 217 6.55 -0.21 -2.54
C ASP A 217 6.07 -0.41 -3.99
N THR A 218 6.43 -1.53 -4.60
CA THR A 218 6.02 -1.87 -5.98
C THR A 218 4.53 -2.17 -6.05
N ILE A 219 3.98 -2.89 -5.06
CA ILE A 219 2.54 -3.15 -4.96
C ILE A 219 1.77 -1.83 -4.86
N ARG A 220 2.19 -0.91 -3.99
CA ARG A 220 1.55 0.41 -3.85
C ARG A 220 1.65 1.24 -5.12
N ALA A 221 2.82 1.28 -5.75
CA ALA A 221 3.02 2.03 -6.98
C ALA A 221 2.15 1.48 -8.12
N SER A 222 2.01 0.15 -8.22
CA SER A 222 1.13 -0.49 -9.20
C SER A 222 -0.35 -0.19 -8.90
N ALA A 223 -0.76 -0.26 -7.64
CA ALA A 223 -2.12 0.11 -7.22
C ALA A 223 -2.44 1.60 -7.49
N GLN A 224 -1.50 2.51 -7.19
CA GLN A 224 -1.67 3.94 -7.48
C GLN A 224 -1.85 4.19 -8.98
N ARG A 225 -1.01 3.58 -9.80
CA ARG A 225 -1.09 3.67 -11.27
C ARG A 225 -2.44 3.18 -11.79
N LEU A 226 -2.91 2.02 -11.31
CA LEU A 226 -4.21 1.48 -11.70
C LEU A 226 -5.37 2.38 -11.25
N ALA A 227 -5.28 3.00 -10.07
CA ALA A 227 -6.28 3.95 -9.62
C ALA A 227 -6.35 5.18 -10.54
N GLU A 228 -5.20 5.68 -11.02
CA GLU A 228 -5.12 6.79 -11.97
C GLU A 228 -5.65 6.40 -13.35
N GLU A 229 -5.21 5.25 -13.89
CA GLU A 229 -5.63 4.73 -15.20
C GLU A 229 -7.13 4.46 -15.27
N THR A 230 -7.71 3.97 -14.18
CA THR A 230 -9.15 3.69 -14.08
C THR A 230 -9.96 4.85 -13.52
N GLN A 231 -9.33 5.99 -13.24
CA GLN A 231 -9.94 7.19 -12.66
C GLN A 231 -10.70 6.92 -11.35
N THR A 232 -10.19 6.01 -10.53
CA THR A 232 -10.76 5.62 -9.23
C THR A 232 -9.92 6.08 -8.05
N VAL A 233 -9.13 7.14 -8.24
CA VAL A 233 -8.41 7.82 -7.16
C VAL A 233 -9.42 8.40 -6.18
N GLY A 234 -9.27 8.10 -4.89
CA GLY A 234 -10.24 8.51 -3.86
C GLY A 234 -11.46 7.61 -3.72
N CYS A 235 -11.60 6.57 -4.54
CA CYS A 235 -12.67 5.59 -4.35
C CYS A 235 -12.41 4.74 -3.10
N ILE A 236 -13.46 4.53 -2.32
CA ILE A 236 -13.45 3.73 -1.09
C ILE A 236 -14.56 2.71 -1.21
N TRP A 237 -14.25 1.44 -0.95
CA TRP A 237 -15.24 0.39 -1.11
C TRP A 237 -16.11 0.26 0.15
N ASN A 238 -17.41 -0.02 0.02
CA ASN A 238 -18.33 -0.16 1.15
C ASN A 238 -18.14 -1.46 1.99
N SER A 239 -17.22 -2.36 1.60
CA SER A 239 -16.94 -3.63 2.27
C SER A 239 -18.09 -4.64 2.29
N GLU A 240 -18.92 -4.64 1.24
CA GLU A 240 -19.84 -5.76 1.02
C GLU A 240 -19.11 -7.12 0.97
N PRO A 241 -19.69 -8.21 1.44
CA PRO A 241 -19.04 -9.51 1.40
C PRO A 241 -18.85 -9.98 -0.05
N VAL A 242 -17.62 -10.41 -0.38
CA VAL A 242 -17.22 -10.93 -1.70
C VAL A 242 -16.58 -12.29 -1.51
N ASP A 243 -17.04 -13.28 -2.26
CA ASP A 243 -16.53 -14.65 -2.22
C ASP A 243 -15.56 -14.94 -3.38
N ASP A 244 -14.67 -15.91 -3.16
CA ASP A 244 -13.62 -16.30 -4.11
C ASP A 244 -14.15 -17.21 -5.22
N PHE A 245 -14.52 -16.65 -6.37
CA PHE A 245 -14.99 -17.45 -7.49
C PHE A 245 -13.92 -18.28 -8.19
N ASP A 246 -12.63 -18.10 -7.89
CA ASP A 246 -11.57 -18.92 -8.46
C ASP A 246 -11.63 -20.37 -7.93
N MET A 247 -12.41 -20.63 -6.88
CA MET A 247 -12.74 -21.98 -6.39
C MET A 247 -13.73 -22.75 -7.28
N ILE A 248 -14.44 -22.08 -8.19
CA ILE A 248 -15.47 -22.69 -9.05
C ILE A 248 -14.85 -23.07 -10.41
N PRO A 249 -14.81 -24.37 -10.77
CA PRO A 249 -14.25 -24.80 -12.04
C PRO A 249 -14.94 -24.14 -13.23
N GLY A 250 -14.15 -23.58 -14.14
CA GLY A 250 -14.65 -22.93 -15.37
C GLY A 250 -14.93 -21.43 -15.23
N ILE A 251 -14.94 -20.87 -14.02
CA ILE A 251 -14.96 -19.42 -13.83
C ILE A 251 -13.52 -18.92 -13.85
N GLY A 252 -13.13 -18.29 -14.95
CA GLY A 252 -11.87 -17.54 -15.05
C GLY A 252 -12.06 -16.06 -14.76
N GLU A 253 -10.95 -15.31 -14.74
CA GLU A 253 -10.92 -13.87 -14.41
C GLU A 253 -11.92 -13.03 -15.22
N VAL A 254 -12.09 -13.33 -16.50
CA VAL A 254 -13.06 -12.63 -17.37
C VAL A 254 -14.49 -12.84 -16.89
N TYR A 255 -14.86 -14.07 -16.52
CA TYR A 255 -16.20 -14.37 -16.03
C TYR A 255 -16.39 -13.88 -14.59
N LYS A 256 -15.37 -13.98 -13.73
CA LYS A 256 -15.38 -13.39 -12.38
C LYS A 256 -15.72 -11.89 -12.44
N ARG A 257 -15.00 -11.14 -13.28
CA ARG A 257 -15.25 -9.71 -13.48
C ARG A 257 -16.67 -9.43 -13.98
N ARG A 258 -17.16 -10.19 -14.96
CA ARG A 258 -18.54 -10.05 -15.48
C ARG A 258 -19.60 -10.34 -14.42
N LEU A 259 -19.38 -11.35 -13.58
CA LEU A 259 -20.29 -11.67 -12.47
C LEU A 259 -20.31 -10.55 -11.43
N TYR A 260 -19.14 -9.99 -11.08
CA TYR A 260 -19.06 -8.84 -10.17
C TYR A 260 -19.72 -7.59 -10.75
N ASP A 261 -19.55 -7.36 -12.07
CA ASP A 261 -20.22 -6.30 -12.82
C ASP A 261 -21.74 -6.47 -12.81
N ALA A 262 -22.24 -7.71 -12.87
CA ALA A 262 -23.65 -8.06 -12.75
C ALA A 262 -24.18 -8.07 -11.30
N GLY A 263 -23.34 -7.77 -10.30
CA GLY A 263 -23.72 -7.75 -8.89
C GLY A 263 -23.71 -9.10 -8.17
N ILE A 264 -23.30 -10.17 -8.86
CA ILE A 264 -23.17 -11.50 -8.29
C ILE A 264 -21.78 -11.61 -7.64
N ARG A 265 -21.69 -11.35 -6.34
CA ARG A 265 -20.41 -11.26 -5.62
C ARG A 265 -20.20 -12.35 -4.57
N THR A 266 -21.24 -13.11 -4.23
CA THR A 266 -21.20 -14.17 -3.22
C THR A 266 -21.61 -15.51 -3.80
N TYR A 267 -21.16 -16.61 -3.17
CA TYR A 267 -21.61 -17.96 -3.53
C TYR A 267 -23.12 -18.11 -3.36
N ALA A 268 -23.72 -17.43 -2.39
CA ALA A 268 -25.16 -17.44 -2.18
C ALA A 268 -25.90 -16.72 -3.33
N ALA A 269 -25.40 -15.57 -3.77
CA ALA A 269 -25.96 -14.86 -4.92
C ALA A 269 -25.84 -15.69 -6.19
N LEU A 270 -24.68 -16.32 -6.42
CA LEU A 270 -24.46 -17.18 -7.58
C LEU A 270 -25.33 -18.46 -7.54
N ALA A 271 -25.51 -19.06 -6.36
CA ALA A 271 -26.36 -20.25 -6.20
C ALA A 271 -27.87 -19.97 -6.41
N ASN A 272 -28.28 -18.72 -6.25
CA ASN A 272 -29.65 -18.25 -6.46
C ASN A 272 -29.85 -17.63 -7.87
N ALA A 273 -28.78 -17.42 -8.63
CA ALA A 273 -28.87 -16.92 -9.99
C ALA A 273 -29.47 -17.97 -10.92
N THR A 274 -30.19 -17.53 -11.95
CA THR A 274 -30.69 -18.45 -13.00
C THR A 274 -29.70 -18.54 -14.15
N PRO A 275 -29.66 -19.65 -14.91
CA PRO A 275 -28.80 -19.78 -16.08
C PRO A 275 -28.99 -18.63 -17.08
N GLU A 276 -30.21 -18.13 -17.25
CA GLU A 276 -30.53 -17.03 -18.18
C GLU A 276 -29.91 -15.70 -17.72
N LEU A 277 -29.93 -15.43 -16.41
CA LEU A 277 -29.29 -14.24 -15.84
C LEU A 277 -27.76 -14.35 -15.96
N LEU A 278 -27.20 -15.54 -15.78
CA LEU A 278 -25.77 -15.79 -15.99
C LEU A 278 -25.38 -15.67 -17.47
N GLU A 279 -26.23 -16.10 -18.40
CA GLU A 279 -26.02 -15.92 -19.83
C GLU A 279 -26.04 -14.44 -20.22
N GLN A 280 -26.97 -13.65 -19.68
CA GLN A 280 -27.02 -12.20 -19.90
C GLN A 280 -25.78 -11.49 -19.33
N ALA A 281 -25.37 -11.85 -18.11
CA ALA A 281 -24.21 -11.26 -17.44
C ALA A 281 -22.88 -11.66 -18.08
N CYS A 282 -22.73 -12.95 -18.41
CA CYS A 282 -21.48 -13.53 -18.89
C CYS A 282 -21.40 -13.65 -20.41
N ALA A 283 -22.41 -13.18 -21.16
CA ALA A 283 -22.60 -13.31 -22.61
C ALA A 283 -21.27 -13.51 -23.35
N SER A 284 -20.94 -14.76 -23.66
CA SER A 284 -19.66 -15.12 -24.25
C SER A 284 -19.78 -15.14 -25.77
N LEU A 285 -18.80 -14.56 -26.46
CA LEU A 285 -18.60 -14.74 -27.91
C LEU A 285 -18.01 -16.12 -28.25
N SER A 286 -17.85 -17.00 -27.26
CA SER A 286 -17.24 -18.31 -27.44
C SER A 286 -18.21 -19.30 -28.09
N PRO A 287 -17.73 -20.19 -28.98
CA PRO A 287 -18.57 -21.20 -29.63
C PRO A 287 -19.16 -22.25 -28.67
N VAL A 288 -18.53 -22.42 -27.49
CA VAL A 288 -18.96 -23.34 -26.45
C VAL A 288 -19.48 -22.51 -25.28
N PRO A 289 -20.78 -22.60 -24.95
CA PRO A 289 -21.34 -21.88 -23.81
C PRO A 289 -20.73 -22.42 -22.49
N PRO A 290 -20.46 -21.55 -21.51
CA PRO A 290 -20.03 -21.97 -20.18
C PRO A 290 -21.06 -22.89 -19.51
N ASP A 291 -20.59 -23.80 -18.65
CA ASP A 291 -21.46 -24.66 -17.85
C ASP A 291 -22.06 -23.90 -16.66
N TYR A 292 -23.08 -23.08 -16.93
CA TYR A 292 -23.78 -22.28 -15.92
C TYR A 292 -24.43 -23.15 -14.84
N ALA A 293 -24.96 -24.33 -15.21
CA ALA A 293 -25.57 -25.26 -14.25
C ALA A 293 -24.51 -25.81 -13.28
N GLY A 294 -23.33 -26.18 -13.80
CA GLY A 294 -22.18 -26.57 -12.99
C GLY A 294 -21.72 -25.48 -12.03
N TRP A 295 -21.71 -24.22 -12.47
CA TRP A 295 -21.35 -23.08 -11.61
C TRP A 295 -22.34 -22.88 -10.45
N ILE A 296 -23.64 -22.95 -10.73
CA ILE A 296 -24.70 -22.82 -9.71
C ILE A 296 -24.60 -23.94 -8.66
N GLU A 297 -24.40 -25.19 -9.09
CA GLU A 297 -24.26 -26.32 -8.18
C GLU A 297 -22.98 -26.24 -7.34
N ALA A 298 -21.86 -25.83 -7.93
CA ALA A 298 -20.61 -25.60 -7.21
C ALA A 298 -20.76 -24.48 -6.17
N ALA A 299 -21.38 -23.36 -6.55
CA ALA A 299 -21.67 -22.24 -5.65
C ALA A 299 -22.56 -22.66 -4.48
N ARG A 300 -23.58 -23.49 -4.73
CA ARG A 300 -24.46 -24.01 -3.66
C ARG A 300 -23.68 -24.85 -2.64
N LYS A 301 -22.76 -25.70 -3.10
CA LYS A 301 -21.88 -26.49 -2.22
C LYS A 301 -20.96 -25.61 -1.38
N LEU A 302 -20.32 -24.62 -2.00
CA LEU A 302 -19.43 -23.67 -1.32
C LEU A 302 -20.18 -22.79 -0.31
N ALA A 303 -21.37 -22.29 -0.66
CA ALA A 303 -22.23 -21.54 0.24
C ALA A 303 -22.70 -22.37 1.45
N ALA A 304 -22.98 -23.66 1.25
CA ALA A 304 -23.31 -24.58 2.35
C ALA A 304 -22.10 -24.87 3.25
N GLN A 305 -20.91 -25.02 2.66
CA GLN A 305 -19.67 -25.23 3.41
C GLN A 305 -19.30 -23.99 4.24
N LYS A 306 -19.38 -22.79 3.66
CA LYS A 306 -19.11 -21.53 4.34
C LYS A 306 -20.02 -21.35 5.56
N ARG A 307 -21.34 -21.53 5.40
CA ARG A 307 -22.31 -21.49 6.51
C ARG A 307 -22.01 -22.50 7.61
N ARG A 308 -21.52 -23.69 7.26
CA ARG A 308 -21.14 -24.70 8.24
C ARG A 308 -19.92 -24.27 9.04
N ASN A 309 -18.91 -23.74 8.38
CA ASN A 309 -17.70 -23.24 9.05
C ASN A 309 -18.04 -22.08 9.99
N GLU A 310 -18.89 -21.15 9.57
CA GLU A 310 -19.37 -20.01 10.40
C GLU A 310 -20.18 -20.45 11.64
N MET A 311 -20.81 -21.63 11.62
CA MET A 311 -21.55 -22.17 12.76
C MET A 311 -20.63 -22.88 13.78
N THR A 312 -19.38 -23.16 13.40
CA THR A 312 -18.44 -23.97 14.20
C THR A 312 -17.34 -23.13 14.87
N ASP A 313 -17.18 -21.86 14.45
CA ASP A 313 -16.30 -20.85 15.06
C ASP A 313 -17.06 -19.94 16.03
#